data_AF-A0A3Q3IX24-F1
#
_entry.id   AF-A0A3Q3IX24-F1
#
_cell.length_a   1.000
_cell.length_b   1.000
_cell.length_c   1.000
_cell.angle_alpha   90.00
_cell.angle_beta   90.00
_cell.angle_gamma   90.00
#
_symmetry.space_group_name_H-M   'P 1'
#
loop_
_entity.id
_entity.type
_entity.pdbx_description
1 polymer ?
#
loop_
_entity_poly.entity_id
_entity_poly.type
_entity_poly.pdbx_seq_one_letter_code
_entity_poly.pdbx_strand_id
1 'polypeptide(L)' 'MFGNLFEEEEEEGFSSTSSKGRVSKGGDEPPPPRGRSNLCGIKNQGGTCYLNSLLQTLMFTPEFRGEDK' A
#
# COMPACT_ATOMS: atom_id res chain seq x y z
N MET A 1 13.50 3.98 16.06
CA MET A 1 12.22 4.63 15.72
C MET A 1 11.34 3.79 14.77
N PHE A 2 11.63 2.49 14.55
CA PHE A 2 10.83 1.61 13.70
C PHE A 2 10.63 0.18 14.25
N GLY A 3 11.24 -0.17 15.39
CA GLY A 3 11.03 -1.47 16.01
C GLY A 3 9.64 -1.50 16.62
N ASN A 4 8.80 -2.43 16.13
CA ASN A 4 7.42 -2.71 16.57
C ASN A 4 6.30 -1.93 15.83
N LEU A 5 6.53 -1.40 14.62
CA LEU A 5 5.44 -0.80 13.83
C LEU A 5 4.57 -1.83 13.10
N PHE A 6 5.09 -3.05 12.91
CA PHE A 6 4.44 -4.14 12.17
C PHE A 6 4.24 -5.42 12.99
N GLU A 7 4.71 -5.46 14.24
CA GLU A 7 4.35 -6.53 15.18
C GLU A 7 2.99 -6.17 15.76
N GLU A 8 1.92 -6.73 15.19
CA GLU A 8 0.70 -6.93 15.97
C GLU A 8 1.04 -7.94 17.05
N GLU A 9 0.96 -7.52 18.32
CA GLU A 9 1.11 -8.40 19.47
C GLU A 9 0.23 -9.65 19.26
N GLU A 10 0.89 -10.81 19.18
CA GLU A 10 0.25 -12.12 19.16
C GLU A 10 -0.42 -12.38 20.53
N GLU A 11 -1.49 -11.67 20.86
CA GLU A 11 -2.30 -12.04 22.02
C GLU A 11 -3.81 -11.82 21.78
N GLU A 12 -4.48 -12.97 21.71
CA GLU A 12 -5.88 -13.15 22.08
C GLU A 12 -6.92 -12.24 21.43
N GLY A 13 -7.23 -12.62 20.19
CA GLY A 13 -8.57 -12.41 19.67
C GLY A 13 -8.55 -12.10 18.20
N PHE A 14 -8.73 -13.13 17.38
CA PHE A 14 -9.50 -12.97 16.15
C PHE A 14 -10.93 -12.58 16.56
N SER A 15 -11.10 -11.37 17.09
CA SER A 15 -12.38 -10.73 17.23
C SER A 15 -12.85 -10.61 15.80
N SER A 16 -13.80 -11.48 15.49
CA SER A 16 -14.67 -11.43 14.35
C SER A 16 -15.40 -10.08 14.32
N THR A 17 -14.66 -8.99 14.09
CA THR A 17 -15.20 -7.98 13.22
C THR A 17 -15.47 -8.76 11.96
N SER A 18 -16.75 -9.02 11.71
CA SER A 18 -17.24 -9.47 10.44
C SER A 18 -16.81 -8.40 9.43
N SER A 19 -15.54 -8.46 9.03
CA SER A 19 -15.02 -7.93 7.81
C SER A 19 -15.69 -8.79 6.77
N LYS A 20 -16.98 -8.52 6.57
CA LYS A 20 -17.80 -8.98 5.45
C LYS A 20 -16.89 -8.77 4.27
N GLY A 21 -16.30 -9.87 3.81
CA GLY A 21 -15.17 -9.85 2.91
C GLY A 21 -15.51 -8.85 1.84
N ARG A 22 -14.90 -7.66 1.90
CA ARG A 22 -14.97 -6.73 0.81
C ARG A 22 -14.06 -7.38 -0.20
N VAL A 23 -14.63 -8.33 -0.94
CA VAL A 23 -14.11 -8.80 -2.20
C VAL A 23 -13.70 -7.52 -2.88
N SER A 24 -12.38 -7.32 -2.96
CA SER A 24 -11.82 -6.25 -3.74
C SER A 24 -12.41 -6.48 -5.11
N LYS A 25 -13.45 -5.71 -5.47
CA LYS A 25 -13.77 -5.45 -6.86
C LYS A 25 -12.62 -4.55 -7.32
N GLY A 26 -11.43 -5.15 -7.37
CA GLY A 26 -10.23 -4.61 -7.92
C GLY A 26 -10.47 -4.73 -9.39
N GLY A 27 -10.79 -3.60 -10.03
CA GLY A 27 -10.32 -3.48 -11.40
C GLY A 27 -8.83 -3.77 -11.34
N ASP A 28 -8.41 -4.79 -12.06
CA ASP A 28 -7.02 -5.22 -12.19
C ASP A 28 -6.14 -4.07 -12.73
N GLU A 29 -6.78 -3.05 -13.31
CA GLU A 29 -6.14 -1.89 -13.90
C GLU A 29 -5.86 -0.77 -12.86
N PRO A 30 -4.64 -0.20 -12.87
CA PRO A 30 -4.36 1.01 -12.10
C PRO A 30 -5.29 2.15 -12.54
N PRO A 31 -5.61 3.10 -11.64
CA PRO A 31 -6.39 4.27 -12.02
C PRO A 31 -5.66 5.03 -13.15
N PRO A 32 -6.40 5.68 -14.06
CA PRO A 32 -5.79 6.38 -15.18
C PRO A 32 -4.80 7.44 -14.70
N PRO A 33 -3.73 7.72 -15.47
CA PRO A 33 -2.73 8.70 -15.10
C PRO A 33 -3.32 10.10 -14.85
N ARG A 34 -2.74 10.83 -13.89
CA ARG A 34 -3.19 12.17 -13.50
C ARG A 34 -2.49 13.24 -14.34
N GLY A 35 -3.25 13.88 -15.22
CA GLY A 35 -2.76 15.04 -15.99
C GLY A 35 -1.53 14.72 -16.84
N ARG A 36 -0.58 15.66 -16.93
CA ARG A 36 0.60 15.55 -17.80
C ARG A 36 1.73 14.69 -17.23
N SER A 37 1.69 14.30 -15.96
CA SER A 37 2.81 13.62 -15.30
C SER A 37 2.87 12.11 -15.58
N ASN A 38 1.85 11.54 -16.23
CA ASN A 38 1.70 10.10 -16.45
C ASN A 38 1.75 9.24 -15.16
N LEU A 39 1.51 9.87 -13.99
CA LEU A 39 1.52 9.17 -12.69
C LEU A 39 0.12 8.70 -12.30
N CYS A 40 0.02 7.50 -11.72
CA CYS A 40 -1.22 6.99 -11.14
C CYS A 40 -1.08 6.81 -9.61
N GLY A 41 -2.22 6.85 -8.91
CA GLY A 41 -2.27 6.58 -7.47
C GLY A 41 -2.47 5.09 -7.18
N ILE A 42 -2.22 4.68 -5.94
CA ILE A 42 -2.45 3.31 -5.47
C ILE A 42 -3.75 3.28 -4.66
N LYS A 43 -4.67 2.35 -5.00
CA LYS A 43 -5.92 2.16 -4.25
C LYS A 43 -5.61 1.65 -2.85
N ASN A 44 -6.20 2.28 -1.83
CA ASN A 44 -6.10 1.77 -0.46
C ASN A 44 -6.93 0.47 -0.33
N GLN A 45 -6.31 -0.60 0.15
CA GLN A 45 -6.94 -1.92 0.31
C GLN A 45 -7.46 -2.16 1.73
N GLY A 46 -7.48 -1.13 2.58
CA GLY A 46 -7.93 -1.17 3.97
C GLY A 46 -6.73 -1.11 4.92
N GLY A 47 -6.65 -0.05 5.72
CA GLY A 47 -5.53 0.15 6.65
C GLY A 47 -4.15 0.40 5.99
N THR A 48 -4.02 0.36 4.66
CA THR A 48 -2.72 0.37 3.97
C THR A 48 -2.30 1.72 3.37
N CYS A 49 -2.93 2.84 3.72
CA CYS A 49 -2.57 4.15 3.15
C CYS A 49 -1.12 4.57 3.45
N TYR A 50 -0.61 4.23 4.63
CA TYR A 50 0.77 4.52 5.01
C TYR A 50 1.75 3.78 4.07
N LEU A 51 1.43 2.54 3.72
CA LEU A 51 2.22 1.71 2.83
C LEU A 51 2.23 2.28 1.42
N ASN A 52 1.07 2.73 0.92
CA ASN A 52 0.97 3.36 -0.39
C ASN A 52 1.88 4.60 -0.51
N SER A 53 1.92 5.44 0.54
CA SER A 53 2.82 6.60 0.57
C SER A 53 4.29 6.21 0.59
N LEU A 54 4.66 5.17 1.35
CA LEU A 54 6.02 4.64 1.39
C LEU A 54 6.45 4.08 0.03
N LEU A 55 5.61 3.26 -0.61
CA LEU A 55 5.89 2.67 -1.92
C LEU A 55 6.12 3.73 -3.00
N GLN A 56 5.28 4.76 -3.05
CA GLN A 56 5.47 5.87 -3.99
C GLN A 56 6.79 6.63 -3.70
N THR A 57 7.14 6.83 -2.43
CA THR A 57 8.41 7.47 -2.06
C THR A 57 9.62 6.67 -2.54
N LEU A 58 9.61 5.36 -2.32
CA LEU A 58 10.69 4.46 -2.77
C LEU A 58 10.80 4.42 -4.29
N MET A 59 9.67 4.35 -5.01
CA MET A 59 9.67 4.32 -6.47
C MET A 59 10.22 5.61 -7.11
N PHE A 60 10.04 6.76 -6.45
CA PHE A 60 10.61 8.05 -6.89
C PHE A 60 12.00 8.33 -6.34
N THR A 61 12.62 7.35 -5.68
CA THR A 61 14.02 7.40 -5.24
C THR A 61 14.82 6.45 -6.15
N PRO A 62 15.51 6.97 -7.18
CA PRO A 62 16.14 6.16 -8.24
C PRO A 62 17.07 5.06 -7.74
N GLU A 63 17.76 5.32 -6.63
CA GLU A 63 18.73 4.44 -5.98
C GLU A 63 18.09 3.11 -5.54
N PHE A 64 16.77 3.08 -5.34
CA PHE A 64 16.03 1.87 -4.97
C PHE A 64 15.45 1.12 -6.17
N ARG A 65 15.53 1.67 -7.39
CA ARG A 65 14.90 1.07 -8.58
C ARG A 65 15.76 0.02 -9.28
N GLY A 66 17.01 -0.18 -8.85
CA GLY A 66 17.93 -1.14 -9.48
C GLY A 66 18.37 -0.75 -10.89
N GLU A 67 18.20 0.53 -11.24
CA GLU A 67 18.65 1.09 -12.53
C GLU A 67 20.02 1.76 -12.46
N ASP A 68 20.70 1.69 -11.32
CA ASP A 68 22.09 2.11 -11.19
C ASP A 68 22.98 1.18 -12.02
N LYS A 69 23.43 1.68 -13.18
CA LYS A 69 24.57 1.16 -13.93
C LYS A 69 25.58 2.28 -14.14
#